data_AF-A0A9D7XER9-F1
#
_entry.id   AF-A0A9D7XER9-F1
#
_cell.length_a   1.000
_cell.length_b   1.000
_cell.length_c   1.000
_cell.angle_alpha   90.00
_cell.angle_beta   90.00
_cell.angle_gamma   90.00
#
_symmetry.space_group_name_H-M   'P 1'
#
loop_
_entity.id
_entity.type
_entity.pdbx_description
1 polymer ?
#
loop_
_entity_poly.entity_id
_entity_poly.type
_entity_poly.pdbx_seq_one_letter_code
_entity_poly.pdbx_strand_id
1 'polypeptide(L)'
;MEWSPEGDHWLAFEYRQSKLLLNVIGVVKDIPNFADLVCSPEMMNLMSEPVDKTRFYSTSEGSEISFLSFTKIEDIDKHILNENQLESMDVQAMKIYGNTNIFKYKLWFKNFIKYQQLDSLKNLIQAKYSASMLDVLEWDCVESSKYFEKPQYVAFNFVKLDKVRAFRDYLKDKFQISLDISEVEDKENFALVSQLATAAIISIIVLGVFCYIVFLFFLIRSHIESIKQNIGTFMAFGLSNKAIEKVYIFILSKLLFYSIGLGIFVLIIVNLIYRLLHGLDFMLLFHWLILIVIVAYFIIGYLIVRYLVKKHVFIHPEI
;
A
#
# COMPACT_ATOMS: atom_id res chain seq x y z
N MET A 1 34.26 18.10 50.43
CA MET A 1 33.14 18.58 49.61
C MET A 1 31.97 17.66 49.90
N GLU A 2 30.91 18.20 50.49
CA GLU A 2 29.66 17.46 50.70
C GLU A 2 28.99 17.28 49.34
N TRP A 3 28.81 16.03 48.95
CA TRP A 3 28.05 15.62 47.78
C TRP A 3 26.59 15.44 48.19
N SER A 4 25.66 16.09 47.49
CA SER A 4 24.22 15.87 47.72
C SER A 4 23.78 14.68 46.87
N PRO A 5 23.20 13.62 47.46
CA PRO A 5 22.68 12.46 46.72
C PRO A 5 21.44 12.78 45.88
N GLU A 6 20.88 13.98 46.03
CA GLU A 6 19.63 14.38 45.40
C GLU A 6 19.91 15.14 44.10
N GLY A 7 20.26 14.41 43.04
CA GLY A 7 20.35 14.93 41.69
C GLY A 7 20.90 13.93 40.68
N ASP A 8 20.25 13.80 39.52
CA ASP A 8 20.80 13.06 38.38
C ASP A 8 22.01 13.82 37.82
N HIS A 9 23.22 13.31 38.11
CA HIS A 9 24.45 13.88 37.61
C HIS A 9 24.90 13.14 36.36
N TRP A 10 25.23 13.88 35.29
CA TRP A 10 25.63 13.28 34.02
C TRP A 10 27.07 13.67 33.66
N LEU A 11 27.82 12.74 33.08
CA LEU A 11 29.15 12.94 32.51
C LEU A 11 29.08 12.73 30.99
N ALA A 12 29.59 13.69 30.23
CA ALA A 12 29.77 13.54 28.79
C ALA A 12 31.20 13.05 28.49
N PHE A 13 31.35 12.00 27.69
CA PHE A 13 32.66 11.53 27.21
C PHE A 13 32.62 11.20 25.73
N GLU A 14 33.76 11.24 25.05
CA GLU A 14 33.84 11.00 23.60
C GLU A 14 34.30 9.56 23.31
N TYR A 15 33.56 8.86 22.45
CA TYR A 15 33.86 7.51 21.99
C TYR A 15 33.57 7.39 20.48
N ARG A 16 34.61 7.04 19.70
CA ARG A 16 34.50 6.84 18.23
C ARG A 16 33.75 7.97 17.50
N GLN A 17 34.09 9.22 17.81
CA GLN A 17 33.49 10.45 17.23
C GLN A 17 32.06 10.76 17.68
N SER A 18 31.47 9.94 18.55
CA SER A 18 30.21 10.22 19.22
C SER A 18 30.49 10.67 20.65
N LYS A 19 29.77 11.67 21.16
CA LYS A 19 29.80 11.98 22.60
C LYS A 19 28.63 11.27 23.27
N LEU A 20 28.91 10.62 24.38
CA LEU A 20 27.97 9.80 25.13
C LEU A 20 27.74 10.43 26.50
N LEU A 21 26.50 10.36 26.99
CA LEU A 21 26.12 10.76 28.34
C LEU A 21 25.99 9.56 29.25
N LEU A 22 26.71 9.58 30.37
CA LEU A 22 26.60 8.58 31.42
C LEU A 22 26.03 9.20 32.69
N ASN A 23 25.15 8.46 33.35
CA ASN A 23 24.75 8.81 34.71
C ASN A 23 25.91 8.50 35.68
N VAL A 24 26.24 9.47 36.53
CA VAL A 24 27.29 9.39 37.53
C VAL A 24 26.69 8.79 38.80
N ILE A 25 26.93 7.50 39.01
CA ILE A 25 26.41 6.74 40.15
C ILE A 25 27.18 7.07 41.45
N GLY A 26 28.43 7.56 41.33
CA GLY A 26 29.23 7.97 42.47
C GLY A 26 30.52 8.67 42.06
N VAL A 27 31.07 9.44 43.00
CA VAL A 27 32.36 10.13 42.84
C VAL A 27 33.29 9.63 43.94
N VAL A 28 34.47 9.14 43.54
CA VAL A 28 35.51 8.68 44.48
C VAL A 28 36.57 9.76 44.68
N LYS A 29 37.23 9.74 45.84
CA LYS A 29 38.25 10.75 46.20
C LYS A 29 39.50 10.65 45.32
N ASP A 30 39.95 9.43 45.05
CA ASP A 30 41.14 9.14 44.26
C ASP A 30 40.84 7.95 43.34
N ILE A 31 41.18 8.08 42.06
CA ILE A 31 41.15 7.00 41.07
C ILE A 31 42.60 6.59 40.79
N PRO A 32 42.94 5.28 40.81
CA PRO A 32 44.28 4.83 40.50
C PRO A 32 44.69 5.15 39.04
N ASN A 33 45.99 5.31 38.80
CA ASN A 33 46.62 5.43 37.47
C ASN A 33 46.28 6.68 36.65
N PHE A 34 46.04 7.84 37.27
CA PHE A 34 45.73 9.10 36.56
C PHE A 34 44.51 9.01 35.63
N ALA A 35 43.59 8.08 35.91
CA ALA A 35 42.36 7.97 35.15
C ALA A 35 41.33 8.99 35.63
N ASP A 36 40.73 9.72 34.69
CA ASP A 36 39.64 10.66 34.97
C ASP A 36 38.28 9.97 35.10
N LEU A 37 38.18 8.72 34.63
CA LEU A 37 36.95 7.93 34.59
C LEU A 37 37.26 6.44 34.76
N VAL A 38 36.49 5.76 35.59
CA VAL A 38 36.41 4.29 35.62
C VAL A 38 35.01 3.89 35.17
N CYS A 39 34.93 3.10 34.12
CA CYS A 39 33.69 2.48 33.67
C CYS A 39 33.75 0.97 33.93
N SER A 40 32.59 0.34 34.05
CA SER A 40 32.52 -1.11 34.20
C SER A 40 32.86 -1.81 32.87
N PRO A 41 33.48 -3.00 32.88
CA PRO A 41 33.73 -3.76 31.66
C PRO A 41 32.44 -4.05 30.86
N GLU A 42 31.33 -4.22 31.58
CA GLU A 42 30.00 -4.40 30.98
C GLU A 42 29.64 -3.21 30.10
N MET A 43 29.95 -1.98 30.51
CA MET A 43 29.67 -0.79 29.72
C MET A 43 30.37 -0.81 28.35
N MET A 44 31.63 -1.25 28.32
CA MET A 44 32.36 -1.38 27.07
C MET A 44 31.76 -2.47 26.18
N ASN A 45 31.35 -3.59 26.78
CA ASN A 45 30.65 -4.66 26.06
C ASN A 45 29.30 -4.18 25.50
N LEU A 46 28.53 -3.37 26.24
CA LEU A 46 27.29 -2.78 25.75
C LEU A 46 27.50 -1.89 24.53
N MET A 47 28.63 -1.15 24.47
CA MET A 47 28.97 -0.28 23.35
C MET A 47 29.52 -1.01 22.12
N SER A 48 30.06 -2.22 22.27
CA SER A 48 30.78 -2.92 21.18
C SER A 48 30.14 -4.21 20.71
N GLU A 49 29.30 -4.86 21.51
CA GLU A 49 28.71 -6.17 21.20
C GLU A 49 27.25 -6.04 20.73
N PRO A 50 26.77 -6.99 19.92
CA PRO A 50 25.40 -6.97 19.39
C PRO A 50 24.34 -7.28 20.47
N VAL A 51 23.09 -6.89 20.19
CA VAL A 51 21.93 -6.95 21.11
C VAL A 51 21.69 -8.37 21.68
N ASP A 52 21.95 -9.41 20.88
CA ASP A 52 21.80 -10.81 21.28
C ASP A 52 22.74 -11.21 22.43
N LYS A 53 23.90 -10.55 22.54
CA LYS A 53 24.86 -10.77 23.64
C LYS A 53 24.66 -9.79 24.79
N THR A 54 24.38 -8.53 24.48
CA THR A 54 24.28 -7.48 25.49
C THR A 54 22.94 -7.47 26.21
N ARG A 55 21.86 -7.86 25.51
CA ARG A 55 20.46 -7.69 25.96
C ARG A 55 20.05 -6.24 26.18
N PHE A 56 20.72 -5.30 25.53
CA PHE A 56 20.33 -3.89 25.48
C PHE A 56 20.03 -3.49 24.04
N TYR A 57 18.97 -2.72 23.83
CA TYR A 57 18.57 -2.23 22.52
C TYR A 57 18.39 -0.70 22.52
N SER A 58 18.63 -0.08 21.37
CA SER A 58 18.33 1.35 21.18
C SER A 58 16.83 1.54 21.09
N THR A 59 16.29 2.46 21.89
CA THR A 59 14.85 2.78 21.91
C THR A 59 14.45 3.79 20.84
N SER A 60 15.43 4.42 20.18
CA SER A 60 15.21 5.44 19.17
C SER A 60 14.37 4.91 18.00
N GLU A 61 13.18 5.49 17.78
CA GLU A 61 12.35 5.21 16.61
C GLU A 61 13.01 5.74 15.32
N GLY A 62 12.70 5.13 14.17
CA GLY A 62 13.16 5.64 12.86
C GLY A 62 12.58 7.01 12.47
N SER A 63 11.65 7.54 13.27
CA SER A 63 11.09 8.88 13.13
C SER A 63 11.45 9.81 14.30
N GLU A 64 12.31 9.36 15.22
CA GLU A 64 12.76 10.13 16.38
C GLU A 64 14.23 10.50 16.23
N ILE A 65 14.55 11.77 16.53
CA ILE A 65 15.93 12.22 16.66
C ILE A 65 16.12 12.81 18.05
N SER A 66 17.06 12.24 18.79
CA SER A 66 17.42 12.67 20.13
C SER A 66 18.87 13.18 20.16
N PHE A 67 19.06 14.42 20.59
CA PHE A 67 20.38 15.04 20.73
C PHE A 67 20.41 16.05 21.87
N LEU A 68 21.61 16.41 22.32
CA LEU A 68 21.83 17.51 23.26
C LEU A 68 22.33 18.73 22.53
N SER A 69 21.97 19.91 23.03
CA SER A 69 22.56 21.17 22.63
C SER A 69 23.04 21.95 23.85
N PHE A 70 24.22 22.56 23.74
CA PHE A 70 24.73 23.52 24.73
C PHE A 70 24.08 24.90 24.60
N THR A 71 23.46 25.18 23.46
CA THR A 71 22.69 26.41 23.21
C THR A 71 21.21 26.09 23.16
N LYS A 72 20.40 26.92 23.83
CA LYS A 72 18.94 26.78 23.75
C LYS A 72 18.50 27.20 22.34
N ILE A 73 17.93 26.26 21.61
CA ILE A 73 17.19 26.49 20.37
C ILE A 73 15.75 26.79 20.75
N GLU A 74 15.29 28.02 20.52
CA GLU A 74 13.95 28.46 20.92
C GLU A 74 12.84 27.92 20.02
N ASP A 75 13.10 27.81 18.72
CA ASP A 75 12.13 27.27 17.76
C ASP A 75 12.84 26.54 16.61
N ILE A 76 12.58 25.24 16.52
CA ILE A 76 13.04 24.41 15.41
C ILE A 76 11.98 24.52 14.33
N ASP A 77 12.34 25.20 13.25
CA ASP A 77 11.46 25.49 12.13
C ASP A 77 10.90 24.18 11.55
N LYS A 78 9.57 24.08 11.54
CA LYS A 78 8.83 22.88 11.09
C LYS A 78 9.09 22.52 9.63
N HIS A 79 9.66 23.44 8.85
CA HIS A 79 10.00 23.30 7.44
C HIS A 79 11.51 23.09 7.19
N ILE A 80 12.34 22.84 8.21
CA ILE A 80 13.78 22.54 8.01
C ILE A 80 14.03 21.41 7.00
N LEU A 81 13.04 20.53 6.84
CA LEU A 81 13.06 19.42 5.90
C LEU A 81 11.94 19.58 4.89
N ASN A 82 12.30 19.90 3.64
CA ASN A 82 11.35 19.97 2.52
C ASN A 82 10.50 18.70 2.34
N GLU A 83 10.94 17.56 2.87
CA GLU A 83 10.26 16.27 2.76
C GLU A 83 9.71 15.72 4.09
N ASN A 84 10.18 16.17 5.26
CA ASN A 84 9.82 15.58 6.56
C ASN A 84 9.28 16.64 7.52
N GLN A 85 7.98 16.64 7.77
CA GLN A 85 7.36 17.59 8.68
C GLN A 85 7.65 17.21 10.14
N LEU A 86 8.21 18.15 10.91
CA LEU A 86 8.33 18.01 12.37
C LEU A 86 6.92 18.07 12.97
N GLU A 87 6.53 17.01 13.67
CA GLU A 87 5.21 16.86 14.28
C GLU A 87 5.20 17.43 15.70
N SER A 88 6.18 17.01 16.51
CA SER A 88 6.35 17.46 17.89
C SER A 88 7.82 17.54 18.28
N MET A 89 8.08 18.33 19.33
CA MET A 89 9.39 18.49 19.93
C MET A 89 9.23 18.52 21.45
N ASP A 90 10.11 17.80 22.14
CA ASP A 90 10.25 17.86 23.58
C ASP A 90 11.65 18.40 23.93
N VAL A 91 11.70 19.28 24.93
CA VAL A 91 12.92 19.97 25.33
C VAL A 91 13.06 19.89 26.84
N GLN A 92 14.06 19.15 27.29
CA GLN A 92 14.36 18.99 28.71
C GLN A 92 15.67 19.69 29.04
N ALA A 93 15.63 20.63 30.00
CA ALA A 93 16.85 21.23 30.54
C ALA A 93 17.51 20.27 31.52
N MET A 94 18.80 20.02 31.34
CA MET A 94 19.62 19.15 32.19
C MET A 94 20.85 19.92 32.68
N LYS A 95 21.32 19.56 33.88
CA LYS A 95 22.57 20.09 34.44
C LYS A 95 23.64 19.03 34.31
N ILE A 96 24.69 19.33 33.55
CA ILE A 96 25.91 18.51 33.51
C ILE A 96 26.89 19.05 34.55
N TYR A 97 27.74 18.15 35.05
CA TYR A 97 28.84 18.50 35.95
C TYR A 97 29.64 19.70 35.41
N GLY A 98 29.86 20.72 36.24
CA GLY A 98 30.43 22.02 35.81
C GLY A 98 29.40 23.14 35.62
N ASN A 99 28.13 22.90 35.98
CA ASN A 99 27.05 23.91 36.02
C ASN A 99 26.71 24.56 34.67
N THR A 100 26.96 23.85 33.57
CA THR A 100 26.50 24.26 32.24
C THR A 100 25.10 23.69 31.99
N ASN A 101 24.15 24.57 31.69
CA ASN A 101 22.82 24.15 31.24
C ASN A 101 22.94 23.53 29.85
N ILE A 102 22.43 22.31 29.70
CA ILE A 102 22.37 21.60 28.42
C ILE A 102 20.92 21.21 28.17
N PHE A 103 20.50 21.28 26.92
CA PHE A 103 19.12 21.06 26.52
C PHE A 103 19.06 19.76 25.72
N LYS A 104 18.30 18.78 26.21
CA LYS A 104 17.99 17.55 25.50
C LYS A 104 16.78 17.81 24.61
N TYR A 105 16.95 17.59 23.31
CA TYR A 105 15.91 17.69 22.31
C TYR A 105 15.50 16.30 21.87
N LYS A 106 14.20 16.05 21.86
CA LYS A 106 13.58 14.91 21.16
C LYS A 106 12.67 15.45 20.07
N LEU A 107 12.94 15.08 18.82
CA LEU A 107 12.19 15.52 17.65
C LEU A 107 11.45 14.35 17.04
N TRP A 108 10.13 14.47 16.87
CA TRP A 108 9.33 13.47 16.19
C TRP A 108 8.87 13.99 14.84
N PHE A 109 9.13 13.20 13.81
CA PHE A 109 8.78 13.53 12.43
C PHE A 109 7.60 12.68 11.95
N LYS A 110 6.73 13.31 11.18
CA LYS A 110 5.57 12.64 10.57
C LYS A 110 5.96 11.52 9.60
N ASN A 111 7.13 11.66 8.98
CA ASN A 111 7.66 10.74 7.98
C ASN A 111 8.85 9.97 8.53
N PHE A 112 8.97 8.72 8.11
CA PHE A 112 10.08 7.85 8.47
C PHE A 112 11.40 8.41 7.94
N ILE A 113 12.39 8.56 8.82
CA ILE A 113 13.74 9.03 8.46
C ILE A 113 14.64 7.81 8.28
N LYS A 114 15.23 7.68 7.10
CA LYS A 114 16.19 6.60 6.87
C LYS A 114 17.43 6.86 7.73
N TYR A 115 18.01 5.81 8.31
CA TYR A 115 19.22 5.91 9.14
C TYR A 115 20.35 6.71 8.47
N GLN A 116 20.57 6.51 7.17
CA GLN A 116 21.57 7.24 6.37
C GLN A 116 21.32 8.76 6.27
N GLN A 117 20.09 9.21 6.50
CA GLN A 117 19.70 10.62 6.45
C GLN A 117 19.84 11.31 7.82
N LEU A 118 19.99 10.54 8.92
CA LEU A 118 20.07 11.08 10.28
C LEU A 118 21.27 12.02 10.44
N ASP A 119 22.46 11.60 10.00
CA ASP A 119 23.66 12.43 10.12
C ASP A 119 23.56 13.71 9.29
N SER A 120 23.01 13.61 8.08
CA SER A 120 22.77 14.78 7.22
C SER A 120 21.82 15.77 7.88
N LEU A 121 20.76 15.28 8.52
CA LEU A 121 19.78 16.10 9.22
C LEU A 121 20.40 16.74 10.47
N LYS A 122 21.12 15.98 11.30
CA LYS A 122 21.84 16.54 12.45
C LYS A 122 22.80 17.66 12.04
N ASN A 123 23.57 17.43 10.96
CA ASN A 123 24.47 18.44 10.40
C ASN A 123 23.73 19.70 9.92
N LEU A 124 22.55 19.55 9.30
CA LEU A 124 21.73 20.69 8.89
C LEU A 124 21.22 21.49 10.09
N ILE A 125 20.75 20.83 11.15
CA ILE A 125 20.28 21.52 12.35
C ILE A 125 21.47 22.20 13.05
N GLN A 126 22.62 21.51 13.16
CA GLN A 126 23.86 22.08 13.70
C GLN A 126 24.29 23.33 12.93
N ALA A 127 24.28 23.28 11.59
CA ALA A 127 24.65 24.42 10.75
C ALA A 127 23.66 25.59 10.84
N LYS A 128 22.35 25.31 10.81
CA LYS A 128 21.30 26.35 10.84
C LYS A 128 21.26 27.10 12.16
N TYR A 129 21.45 26.39 13.28
CA TYR A 129 21.31 26.97 14.62
C TYR A 129 22.64 27.25 15.32
N SER A 130 23.77 26.99 14.65
CA SER A 130 25.12 27.10 15.25
C SER A 130 25.21 26.37 16.59
N ALA A 131 24.50 25.25 16.70
CA ALA A 131 24.34 24.49 17.93
C ALA A 131 25.37 23.36 17.98
N SER A 132 26.17 23.28 19.04
CA SER A 132 27.02 22.10 19.26
C SER A 132 26.14 20.93 19.69
N MET A 133 26.00 19.93 18.83
CA MET A 133 25.14 18.77 19.07
C MET A 133 25.91 17.57 19.59
N LEU A 134 25.39 16.91 20.62
CA LEU A 134 25.87 15.62 21.09
C LEU A 134 24.77 14.57 20.93
N ASP A 135 25.15 13.39 20.45
CA ASP A 135 24.21 12.29 20.32
C ASP A 135 23.81 11.75 21.69
N VAL A 136 22.52 11.47 21.85
CA VAL A 136 22.02 10.77 23.04
C VAL A 136 21.65 9.37 22.61
N LEU A 137 22.40 8.39 23.11
CA LEU A 137 22.01 6.99 23.01
C LEU A 137 21.14 6.66 24.22
N GLU A 138 19.86 6.39 23.96
CA GLU A 138 18.94 5.84 24.94
C GLU A 138 18.89 4.32 24.75
N TRP A 139 19.30 3.59 25.78
CA TRP A 139 19.28 2.14 25.79
C TRP A 139 18.33 1.63 26.86
N ASP A 140 17.52 0.66 26.48
CA ASP A 140 16.70 -0.10 27.42
C ASP A 140 17.25 -1.52 27.56
N CYS A 141 17.13 -2.07 28.77
CA CYS A 141 17.45 -3.46 29.07
C CYS A 141 16.23 -4.34 28.76
N VAL A 142 16.46 -5.46 28.07
CA VAL A 142 15.41 -6.45 27.76
C VAL A 142 14.78 -7.04 29.03
N GLU A 143 15.51 -7.10 30.14
CA GLU A 143 15.03 -7.71 31.39
C GLU A 143 14.05 -6.81 32.17
N SER A 144 14.13 -5.49 32.00
CA SER A 144 13.19 -4.53 32.62
C SER A 144 11.84 -4.45 31.90
N SER A 145 11.78 -4.84 30.63
CA SER A 145 10.58 -4.77 29.81
C SER A 145 10.06 -6.18 29.50
N LYS A 146 9.06 -6.67 30.25
CA LYS A 146 8.35 -7.93 29.89
C LYS A 146 7.65 -7.81 28.53
N TYR A 147 7.35 -6.59 28.11
CA TYR A 147 6.72 -6.25 26.84
C TYR A 147 7.45 -5.05 26.25
N PHE A 148 7.77 -5.09 24.97
CA PHE A 148 8.17 -3.89 24.24
C PHE A 148 6.94 -2.98 24.16
N GLU A 149 6.98 -1.79 24.75
CA GLU A 149 5.86 -0.82 24.63
C GLU A 149 5.61 -0.43 23.17
N LYS A 150 6.65 -0.51 22.32
CA LYS A 150 6.60 -0.20 20.89
C LYS A 150 7.32 -1.27 20.08
N PRO A 151 6.67 -2.42 19.77
CA PRO A 151 7.31 -3.45 18.99
C PRO A 151 7.59 -2.95 17.57
N GLN A 152 8.81 -3.15 17.09
CA GLN A 152 9.14 -2.91 15.68
C GLN A 152 8.37 -3.93 14.83
N TYR A 153 7.47 -3.46 13.97
CA TYR A 153 6.70 -4.31 13.09
C TYR A 153 7.36 -4.43 11.71
N VAL A 154 7.28 -5.62 11.12
CA VAL A 154 7.67 -5.87 9.74
C VAL A 154 6.41 -6.30 8.98
N ALA A 155 5.98 -5.47 8.04
CA ALA A 155 4.80 -5.75 7.23
C ALA A 155 5.20 -6.49 5.94
N PHE A 156 4.52 -7.62 5.68
CA PHE A 156 4.69 -8.39 4.45
C PHE A 156 3.44 -8.25 3.58
N ASN A 157 3.61 -7.74 2.37
CA ASN A 157 2.51 -7.57 1.41
C ASN A 157 2.43 -8.78 0.47
N PHE A 158 1.27 -9.44 0.43
CA PHE A 158 1.03 -10.59 -0.44
C PHE A 158 0.18 -10.21 -1.65
N VAL A 159 0.65 -10.54 -2.84
CA VAL A 159 -0.15 -10.43 -4.07
C VAL A 159 -1.28 -11.46 -4.08
N LYS A 160 -1.05 -12.63 -3.48
CA LYS A 160 -2.04 -13.69 -3.36
C LYS A 160 -2.14 -14.18 -1.92
N LEU A 161 -3.35 -14.10 -1.37
CA LEU A 161 -3.63 -14.45 0.04
C LEU A 161 -3.53 -15.96 0.32
N ASP A 162 -3.60 -16.82 -0.72
CA ASP A 162 -3.39 -18.27 -0.59
C ASP A 162 -1.95 -18.63 -0.15
N LYS A 163 -1.00 -17.69 -0.24
CA LYS A 163 0.40 -17.90 0.13
C LYS A 163 0.72 -17.60 1.59
N VAL A 164 -0.22 -17.03 2.34
CA VAL A 164 0.01 -16.64 3.74
C VAL A 164 0.34 -17.86 4.61
N ARG A 165 -0.34 -18.99 4.42
CA ARG A 165 -0.05 -20.24 5.18
C ARG A 165 1.33 -20.81 4.85
N ALA A 166 1.69 -20.90 3.58
CA ALA A 166 3.02 -21.38 3.18
C ALA A 166 4.15 -20.47 3.70
N PHE A 167 3.91 -19.15 3.73
CA PHE A 167 4.86 -18.20 4.33
C PHE A 167 4.98 -18.36 5.83
N ARG A 168 3.87 -18.54 6.55
CA ARG A 168 3.88 -18.87 7.98
C ARG A 168 4.69 -20.12 8.25
N ASP A 169 4.43 -21.20 7.50
CA ASP A 169 5.11 -22.47 7.70
C ASP A 169 6.61 -22.32 7.43
N TYR A 170 7.00 -21.58 6.38
CA TYR A 170 8.39 -21.22 6.12
C TYR A 170 9.06 -20.43 7.25
N LEU A 171 8.37 -19.42 7.81
CA LEU A 171 8.89 -18.64 8.94
C LEU A 171 9.06 -19.48 10.21
N LYS A 172 8.10 -20.38 10.46
CA LYS A 172 8.14 -21.29 11.60
C LYS A 172 9.25 -22.31 11.46
N ASP A 173 9.38 -22.95 10.30
CA ASP A 173 10.34 -24.04 10.09
C ASP A 173 11.78 -23.55 10.00
N LYS A 174 12.00 -22.40 9.34
CA LYS A 174 13.34 -21.89 9.08
C LYS A 174 13.86 -20.92 10.12
N PHE A 175 12.97 -20.07 10.67
CA PHE A 175 13.36 -18.99 11.58
C PHE A 175 12.78 -19.13 12.98
N GLN A 176 11.97 -20.17 13.24
CA GLN A 176 11.25 -20.38 14.51
C GLN A 176 10.36 -19.19 14.90
N ILE A 177 9.88 -18.43 13.92
CA ILE A 177 8.96 -17.31 14.14
C ILE A 177 7.53 -17.86 14.07
N SER A 178 6.79 -17.79 15.18
CA SER A 178 5.37 -18.13 15.22
C SER A 178 4.51 -16.89 14.93
N LEU A 179 3.81 -16.90 13.80
CA LEU A 179 2.74 -15.94 13.53
C LEU A 179 1.44 -16.41 14.21
N ASP A 180 0.61 -15.45 14.62
CA ASP A 180 -0.73 -15.74 15.16
C ASP A 180 -1.57 -16.45 14.10
N ILE A 181 -2.20 -17.55 14.49
CA ILE A 181 -3.01 -18.40 13.62
C ILE A 181 -4.31 -17.68 13.24
N SER A 182 -4.86 -16.88 14.15
CA SER A 182 -6.12 -16.15 13.95
C SER A 182 -6.02 -15.16 12.77
N GLU A 183 -4.91 -14.42 12.67
CA GLU A 183 -4.67 -13.51 11.56
C GLU A 183 -4.55 -14.24 10.21
N VAL A 184 -3.97 -15.44 10.21
CA VAL A 184 -3.81 -16.24 8.98
C VAL A 184 -5.14 -16.81 8.51
N GLU A 185 -5.97 -17.29 9.43
CA GLU A 185 -7.31 -17.82 9.14
C GLU A 185 -8.23 -16.73 8.58
N ASP A 186 -8.19 -15.53 9.14
CA ASP A 186 -8.97 -14.39 8.62
C ASP A 186 -8.59 -14.07 7.17
N LYS A 187 -7.29 -14.06 6.84
CA LYS A 187 -6.84 -13.82 5.46
C LYS A 187 -7.24 -14.93 4.50
N GLU A 188 -7.29 -16.18 4.95
CA GLU A 188 -7.78 -17.31 4.16
C GLU A 188 -9.29 -17.19 3.90
N ASN A 189 -10.07 -16.81 4.92
CA ASN A 189 -11.50 -16.54 4.78
C ASN A 189 -11.76 -15.43 3.76
N PHE A 190 -10.98 -14.36 3.77
CA PHE A 190 -11.05 -13.31 2.75
C PHE A 190 -10.72 -13.85 1.34
N ALA A 191 -9.75 -14.75 1.21
CA ALA A 191 -9.43 -15.37 -0.07
C ALA A 191 -10.61 -16.22 -0.60
N LEU A 192 -11.26 -17.00 0.26
CA LEU A 192 -12.44 -17.78 -0.08
C LEU A 192 -13.61 -16.89 -0.51
N VAL A 193 -13.88 -15.82 0.24
CA VAL A 193 -14.92 -14.84 -0.11
C VAL A 193 -14.63 -14.19 -1.47
N SER A 194 -13.37 -13.85 -1.75
CA SER A 194 -12.95 -13.30 -3.04
C SER A 194 -13.17 -14.29 -4.21
N GLN A 195 -12.92 -15.58 -3.99
CA GLN A 195 -13.17 -16.62 -4.97
C GLN A 195 -14.67 -16.80 -5.23
N LEU A 196 -15.50 -16.81 -4.19
CA LEU A 196 -16.96 -16.88 -4.33
C LEU A 196 -17.52 -15.67 -5.09
N ALA A 197 -17.05 -14.46 -4.77
CA ALA A 197 -17.42 -13.25 -5.50
C ALA A 197 -17.02 -13.33 -6.99
N THR A 198 -15.83 -13.84 -7.29
CA THR A 198 -15.37 -14.05 -8.67
C THR A 198 -16.25 -15.06 -9.41
N ALA A 199 -16.61 -16.18 -8.78
CA ALA A 199 -17.50 -17.17 -9.36
C ALA A 199 -18.90 -16.61 -9.63
N ALA A 200 -19.43 -15.77 -8.71
CA ALA A 200 -20.69 -15.08 -8.91
C ALA A 200 -20.64 -14.12 -10.11
N ILE A 201 -19.58 -13.32 -10.24
CA ILE A 201 -19.38 -12.41 -11.38
C ILE A 201 -19.36 -13.20 -12.71
N ILE A 202 -18.61 -14.30 -12.77
CA ILE A 202 -18.56 -15.16 -13.96
C ILE A 202 -19.96 -15.71 -14.29
N SER A 203 -20.70 -16.16 -13.28
CA SER A 203 -22.06 -16.70 -13.45
C SER A 203 -23.02 -15.66 -14.02
N ILE A 204 -22.94 -14.42 -13.54
CA ILE A 204 -23.75 -13.30 -14.04
C ILE A 204 -23.39 -12.97 -15.50
N ILE A 205 -22.10 -12.97 -15.85
CA ILE A 205 -21.66 -12.74 -17.24
C ILE A 205 -22.21 -13.83 -18.16
N VAL A 206 -22.06 -15.11 -17.78
CA VAL A 206 -22.57 -16.24 -18.58
C VAL A 206 -24.08 -16.15 -18.77
N LEU A 207 -24.82 -15.88 -17.68
CA LEU A 207 -26.27 -15.69 -17.74
C LEU A 207 -26.66 -14.51 -18.64
N GLY A 208 -25.94 -13.40 -18.53
CA GLY A 208 -26.14 -12.22 -19.36
C GLY A 208 -25.92 -12.50 -20.85
N VAL A 209 -24.87 -13.24 -21.20
CA VAL A 209 -24.61 -13.68 -22.58
C VAL A 209 -25.74 -14.60 -23.06
N PHE A 210 -26.16 -15.56 -22.25
CA PHE A 210 -27.26 -16.46 -22.60
C PHE A 210 -28.56 -15.70 -22.88
N CYS A 211 -28.97 -14.80 -21.97
CA CYS A 211 -30.16 -13.98 -22.15
C CYS A 211 -30.09 -13.12 -23.41
N TYR A 212 -28.92 -12.51 -23.69
CA TYR A 212 -28.69 -11.73 -24.91
C TYR A 212 -28.86 -12.57 -26.18
N ILE A 213 -28.29 -13.78 -26.22
CA ILE A 213 -28.39 -14.70 -27.36
C ILE A 213 -29.87 -15.04 -27.63
N VAL A 214 -30.61 -15.41 -26.59
CA VAL A 214 -32.02 -15.78 -26.69
C VAL A 214 -32.85 -14.59 -27.18
N PHE A 215 -32.64 -13.41 -26.61
CA PHE A 215 -33.32 -12.18 -27.01
C PHE A 215 -33.08 -11.86 -28.49
N LEU A 216 -31.81 -11.87 -28.91
CA LEU A 216 -31.43 -11.54 -30.28
C LEU A 216 -31.97 -12.56 -31.28
N PHE A 217 -32.01 -13.84 -30.90
CA PHE A 217 -32.62 -14.89 -31.70
C PHE A 217 -34.11 -14.62 -31.97
N PHE A 218 -34.88 -14.34 -30.93
CA PHE A 218 -36.31 -14.09 -31.07
C PHE A 218 -36.61 -12.80 -31.83
N LEU A 219 -35.83 -11.73 -31.58
CA LEU A 219 -36.00 -10.46 -32.27
C LEU A 219 -35.79 -10.61 -33.79
N ILE A 220 -34.67 -11.21 -34.20
CA ILE A 220 -34.35 -11.38 -35.62
C ILE A 220 -35.35 -12.31 -36.28
N ARG A 221 -35.70 -13.43 -35.64
CA ARG A 221 -36.69 -14.37 -36.17
C ARG A 221 -38.03 -13.69 -36.41
N SER A 222 -38.55 -12.97 -35.41
CA SER A 222 -39.82 -12.24 -35.52
C SER A 222 -39.79 -11.19 -36.64
N HIS A 223 -38.66 -10.49 -36.79
CA HIS A 223 -38.49 -9.54 -37.88
C HIS A 223 -38.50 -10.23 -39.25
N ILE A 224 -37.74 -11.32 -39.44
CA ILE A 224 -37.70 -12.08 -40.69
C ILE A 224 -39.09 -12.66 -41.03
N GLU A 225 -39.82 -13.18 -40.04
CA GLU A 225 -41.16 -13.71 -40.23
C GLU A 225 -42.14 -12.61 -40.70
N SER A 226 -42.08 -11.41 -40.11
CA SER A 226 -42.98 -10.30 -40.48
C SER A 226 -42.72 -9.73 -41.89
N ILE A 227 -41.49 -9.86 -42.42
CA ILE A 227 -41.12 -9.35 -43.75
C ILE A 227 -41.01 -10.44 -44.82
N LYS A 228 -41.38 -11.69 -44.49
CA LYS A 228 -41.25 -12.85 -45.39
C LYS A 228 -41.93 -12.63 -46.75
N GLN A 229 -43.10 -11.98 -46.75
CA GLN A 229 -43.84 -11.67 -47.98
C GLN A 229 -43.05 -10.71 -48.88
N ASN A 230 -42.47 -9.64 -48.31
CA ASN A 230 -41.65 -8.69 -49.04
C ASN A 230 -40.41 -9.35 -49.65
N ILE A 231 -39.78 -10.27 -48.90
CA ILE A 231 -38.66 -11.09 -49.39
C ILE A 231 -39.10 -11.93 -50.60
N GLY A 232 -40.29 -12.54 -50.56
CA GLY A 232 -40.87 -13.27 -51.69
C GLY A 232 -41.10 -12.38 -52.92
N THR A 233 -41.59 -11.15 -52.71
CA THR A 233 -41.76 -10.18 -53.80
C THR A 233 -40.41 -9.80 -54.44
N PHE A 234 -39.36 -9.60 -53.65
CA PHE A 234 -38.02 -9.33 -54.18
C PHE A 234 -37.47 -10.51 -55.00
N MET A 235 -37.69 -11.75 -54.56
CA MET A 235 -37.35 -12.94 -55.35
C MET A 235 -38.12 -12.99 -56.68
N ALA A 236 -39.42 -12.67 -56.67
CA ALA A 236 -40.24 -12.61 -57.88
C ALA A 236 -39.76 -11.53 -58.86
N PHE A 237 -39.17 -10.43 -58.36
CA PHE A 237 -38.48 -9.43 -59.19
C PHE A 237 -37.09 -9.86 -59.69
N GLY A 238 -36.67 -11.10 -59.45
CA GLY A 238 -35.44 -11.68 -59.98
C GLY A 238 -34.19 -11.48 -59.11
N LEU A 239 -34.34 -11.04 -57.86
CA LEU A 239 -33.20 -10.96 -56.94
C LEU A 239 -32.78 -12.36 -56.47
N SER A 240 -31.49 -12.68 -56.64
CA SER A 240 -30.93 -13.93 -56.14
C SER A 240 -30.96 -13.99 -54.60
N ASN A 241 -31.19 -15.18 -54.04
CA ASN A 241 -31.20 -15.42 -52.59
C ASN A 241 -29.92 -14.92 -51.88
N LYS A 242 -28.76 -15.07 -52.55
CA LYS A 242 -27.47 -14.58 -52.03
C LYS A 242 -27.41 -13.05 -51.94
N ALA A 243 -28.03 -12.34 -52.88
CA ALA A 243 -28.10 -10.88 -52.83
C ALA A 243 -28.97 -10.41 -51.66
N ILE A 244 -30.14 -11.04 -51.47
CA ILE A 244 -31.04 -10.76 -50.35
C ILE A 244 -30.35 -11.05 -49.01
N GLU A 245 -29.73 -12.22 -48.86
CA GLU A 245 -28.95 -12.59 -47.66
C GLU A 245 -27.90 -11.53 -47.31
N LYS A 246 -27.08 -11.14 -48.30
CA LYS A 246 -25.97 -10.19 -48.07
C LYS A 246 -26.48 -8.83 -47.63
N VAL A 247 -27.56 -8.34 -48.24
CA VAL A 247 -28.18 -7.05 -47.87
C VAL A 247 -28.74 -7.12 -46.45
N TYR A 248 -29.43 -8.21 -46.08
CA TYR A 248 -29.99 -8.36 -44.74
C TYR A 248 -28.92 -8.48 -43.66
N ILE A 249 -27.89 -9.30 -43.87
CA ILE A 249 -26.75 -9.39 -42.94
C ILE A 249 -26.11 -8.01 -42.76
N PHE A 250 -25.94 -7.24 -43.85
CA PHE A 250 -25.36 -5.91 -43.78
C PHE A 250 -26.21 -4.94 -42.96
N ILE A 251 -27.53 -4.90 -43.19
CA ILE A 251 -28.45 -4.02 -42.46
C ILE A 251 -28.49 -4.39 -40.97
N LEU A 252 -28.68 -5.67 -40.64
CA LEU A 252 -28.75 -6.14 -39.26
C LEU A 252 -27.41 -5.96 -38.51
N SER A 253 -26.29 -6.17 -39.19
CA SER A 253 -24.96 -5.94 -38.59
C SER A 253 -24.71 -4.45 -38.31
N LYS A 254 -25.15 -3.56 -39.22
CA LYS A 254 -25.09 -2.11 -38.97
C LYS A 254 -25.95 -1.71 -37.77
N LEU A 255 -27.17 -2.23 -37.69
CA LEU A 255 -28.05 -1.97 -36.55
C LEU A 255 -27.38 -2.40 -35.24
N LEU A 256 -26.78 -3.60 -35.21
CA LEU A 256 -26.07 -4.12 -34.05
C LEU A 256 -24.89 -3.22 -33.65
N PHE A 257 -24.12 -2.74 -34.63
CA PHE A 257 -23.02 -1.80 -34.39
C PHE A 257 -23.52 -0.47 -33.79
N TYR A 258 -24.60 0.11 -34.33
CA TYR A 258 -25.20 1.33 -33.78
C TYR A 258 -25.71 1.14 -32.35
N SER A 259 -26.36 0.01 -32.05
CA SER A 259 -26.84 -0.29 -30.70
C SER A 259 -25.72 -0.38 -29.67
N ILE A 260 -24.59 -1.01 -30.02
CA ILE A 260 -23.42 -1.06 -29.14
C ILE A 260 -22.82 0.33 -28.97
N GLY A 261 -22.68 1.09 -30.06
CA GLY A 261 -22.18 2.47 -30.01
C GLY A 261 -23.04 3.35 -29.10
N LEU A 262 -24.35 3.25 -29.20
CA LEU A 262 -25.30 3.94 -28.32
C LEU A 262 -25.13 3.51 -26.86
N GLY A 263 -24.98 2.21 -26.60
CA GLY A 263 -24.74 1.69 -25.24
C GLY A 263 -23.45 2.26 -24.62
N ILE A 264 -22.35 2.27 -25.37
CA ILE A 264 -21.08 2.87 -24.93
C ILE A 264 -21.25 4.37 -24.67
N PHE A 265 -21.95 5.08 -25.56
CA PHE A 265 -22.22 6.51 -25.39
C PHE A 265 -23.01 6.81 -24.11
N VAL A 266 -24.05 6.03 -23.83
CA VAL A 266 -24.83 6.15 -22.57
C VAL A 266 -23.95 5.87 -21.35
N LEU A 267 -23.09 4.85 -21.39
CA LEU A 267 -22.15 4.54 -20.30
C LEU A 267 -21.18 5.69 -20.03
N ILE A 268 -20.66 6.34 -21.06
CA ILE A 268 -19.78 7.51 -20.93
C ILE A 268 -20.54 8.66 -20.25
N ILE A 269 -21.78 8.92 -20.65
CA ILE A 269 -22.62 9.96 -20.02
C ILE A 269 -22.84 9.66 -18.54
N VAL A 270 -23.19 8.42 -18.20
CA VAL A 270 -23.43 8.02 -16.80
C VAL A 270 -22.16 8.20 -15.96
N ASN A 271 -21.00 7.79 -16.47
CA ASN A 271 -19.74 7.99 -15.74
C ASN A 271 -19.39 9.48 -15.58
N LEU A 272 -19.66 10.31 -16.59
CA LEU A 272 -19.45 11.75 -16.52
C LEU A 272 -20.34 12.41 -15.45
N ILE A 273 -21.63 12.05 -15.40
CA ILE A 273 -22.56 12.55 -14.40
C ILE A 273 -22.11 12.15 -12.99
N TYR A 274 -21.68 10.90 -12.80
CA TYR A 274 -21.21 10.45 -11.50
C TYR A 274 -19.94 11.17 -11.06
N ARG A 275 -18.98 11.35 -11.97
CA ARG A 275 -17.76 12.10 -11.71
C ARG A 275 -18.05 13.54 -11.31
N LEU A 276 -19.04 14.17 -11.93
CA LEU A 276 -19.48 15.53 -11.59
C LEU A 276 -20.09 15.61 -10.19
N LEU A 277 -20.85 14.59 -9.76
CA LEU A 277 -21.53 14.56 -8.46
C LEU A 277 -20.61 14.18 -7.29
N HIS A 278 -19.70 13.23 -7.49
CA HIS A 278 -18.91 12.62 -6.41
C HIS A 278 -17.40 12.85 -6.49
N GLY A 279 -16.90 13.49 -7.54
CA GLY A 279 -15.47 13.79 -7.71
C GLY A 279 -14.57 12.58 -8.01
N LEU A 280 -15.16 11.38 -8.15
CA LEU A 280 -14.47 10.12 -8.42
C LEU A 280 -15.07 9.44 -9.65
N ASP A 281 -14.25 8.70 -10.40
CA ASP A 281 -14.74 7.85 -11.49
C ASP A 281 -15.46 6.62 -10.90
N PHE A 282 -16.72 6.40 -11.28
CA PHE A 282 -17.50 5.25 -10.83
C PHE A 282 -17.06 3.96 -11.50
N MET A 283 -16.78 4.03 -12.80
CA MET A 283 -16.46 2.88 -13.62
C MET A 283 -15.14 3.07 -14.34
N LEU A 284 -14.29 2.04 -14.27
CA LEU A 284 -13.14 1.86 -15.15
C LEU A 284 -13.63 1.41 -16.54
N LEU A 285 -14.27 2.32 -17.28
CA LEU A 285 -14.86 2.03 -18.60
C LEU A 285 -13.87 1.41 -19.59
N PHE A 286 -12.58 1.72 -19.44
CA PHE A 286 -11.49 1.24 -20.30
C PHE A 286 -10.74 0.04 -19.74
N HIS A 287 -11.29 -0.68 -18.78
CA HIS A 287 -10.70 -1.94 -18.34
C HIS A 287 -10.74 -2.96 -19.49
N TRP A 288 -9.59 -3.55 -19.82
CA TRP A 288 -9.43 -4.46 -20.96
C TRP A 288 -10.43 -5.64 -20.97
N LEU A 289 -10.81 -6.13 -19.79
CA LEU A 289 -11.79 -7.20 -19.64
C LEU A 289 -13.19 -6.80 -20.15
N ILE A 290 -13.62 -5.55 -19.92
CA ILE A 290 -14.90 -5.03 -20.42
C ILE A 290 -14.87 -4.97 -21.95
N LEU A 291 -13.74 -4.52 -22.52
CA LEU A 291 -13.57 -4.47 -23.97
C LEU A 291 -13.64 -5.87 -24.59
N ILE A 292 -13.01 -6.87 -23.98
CA ILE A 292 -13.14 -8.28 -24.42
C ILE A 292 -14.59 -8.73 -24.41
N VAL A 293 -15.32 -8.44 -23.34
CA VAL A 293 -16.74 -8.81 -23.21
C VAL A 293 -17.56 -8.16 -24.33
N ILE A 294 -17.39 -6.85 -24.58
CA ILE A 294 -18.09 -6.14 -25.67
C ILE A 294 -17.77 -6.76 -27.04
N VAL A 295 -16.50 -7.06 -27.31
CA VAL A 295 -16.08 -7.71 -28.55
C VAL A 295 -16.70 -9.10 -28.68
N ALA A 296 -16.75 -9.88 -27.59
CA ALA A 296 -17.41 -11.18 -27.58
C ALA A 296 -18.91 -11.07 -27.89
N TYR A 297 -19.61 -10.10 -27.29
CA TYR A 297 -21.02 -9.81 -27.61
C TYR A 297 -21.22 -9.47 -29.09
N PHE A 298 -20.34 -8.64 -29.66
CA PHE A 298 -20.40 -8.27 -31.08
C PHE A 298 -20.21 -9.49 -32.00
N ILE A 299 -19.18 -10.31 -31.74
CA ILE A 299 -18.89 -11.51 -32.54
C ILE A 299 -20.05 -12.50 -32.44
N ILE A 300 -20.52 -12.79 -31.24
CA ILE A 300 -21.64 -13.72 -31.00
C ILE A 300 -22.90 -13.21 -31.72
N GLY A 301 -23.22 -11.93 -31.55
CA GLY A 301 -24.37 -11.32 -32.21
C GLY A 301 -24.28 -11.41 -33.75
N TYR A 302 -23.12 -11.10 -34.33
CA TYR A 302 -22.88 -11.23 -35.76
C TYR A 302 -23.04 -12.67 -36.26
N LEU A 303 -22.49 -13.65 -35.52
CA LEU A 303 -22.62 -15.07 -35.86
C LEU A 303 -24.08 -15.54 -35.83
N ILE A 304 -24.86 -15.09 -34.85
CA ILE A 304 -26.29 -15.42 -34.75
C ILE A 304 -27.07 -14.79 -35.90
N VAL A 305 -26.85 -13.51 -36.21
CA VAL A 305 -27.46 -12.82 -37.37
C VAL A 305 -27.20 -13.63 -38.64
N ARG A 306 -25.93 -13.98 -38.89
CA ARG A 306 -25.54 -14.75 -40.06
C ARG A 306 -26.19 -16.13 -40.11
N TYR A 307 -26.20 -16.85 -38.98
CA TYR A 307 -26.82 -18.17 -38.88
C TYR A 307 -28.33 -18.11 -39.15
N LEU A 308 -29.03 -17.15 -38.56
CA LEU A 308 -30.50 -17.02 -38.67
C LEU A 308 -30.95 -16.62 -40.07
N VAL A 309 -30.30 -15.62 -40.66
CA VAL A 309 -30.62 -15.17 -42.02
C VAL A 309 -30.37 -16.31 -43.00
N LYS A 310 -29.21 -16.98 -42.92
CA LYS A 310 -28.90 -18.12 -43.78
C LYS A 310 -29.93 -19.25 -43.61
N LYS A 311 -30.32 -19.57 -42.37
CA LYS A 311 -31.29 -20.64 -42.10
C LYS A 311 -32.68 -20.31 -42.67
N HIS A 312 -33.19 -19.10 -42.48
CA HIS A 312 -34.57 -18.76 -42.87
C HIS A 312 -34.70 -18.39 -44.35
N VAL A 313 -33.66 -17.86 -44.98
CA VAL A 313 -33.68 -17.52 -46.42
C VAL A 313 -33.46 -18.76 -47.31
N PHE A 314 -32.76 -19.80 -46.84
CA PHE A 314 -32.43 -20.97 -47.68
C PHE A 314 -33.30 -22.22 -47.47
N ILE A 315 -34.11 -22.32 -46.40
CA ILE A 315 -34.85 -23.56 -46.08
C ILE A 315 -36.25 -23.64 -46.74
N HIS A 316 -36.66 -22.64 -47.54
CA HIS A 316 -37.84 -22.78 -48.41
C HIS A 316 -37.53 -22.52 -49.89
N PRO A 317 -36.83 -23.44 -50.59
CA PRO A 317 -36.76 -23.42 -52.05
C PRO A 317 -37.87 -24.25 -52.72
N GLU A 318 -38.84 -24.79 -51.98
CA GLU A 318 -39.96 -25.55 -52.57
C GLU A 318 -41.26 -24.80 -52.36
N ILE A 319 -41.63 -23.99 -53.36
CA ILE A 319 -42.91 -23.95 -54.08
C ILE A 319 -42.64 -23.31 -55.44
#